data_AF-A0A843JXN3-F1
#
_entry.id   AF-A0A843JXN3-F1
#
_cell.length_a   1.000
_cell.length_b   1.000
_cell.length_c   1.000
_cell.angle_alpha   90.00
_cell.angle_beta   90.00
_cell.angle_gamma   90.00
#
_symmetry.space_group_name_H-M   'P 1'
#
loop_
_entity.id
_entity.type
_entity.pdbx_description
1 polymer ?
#
loop_
_entity_poly.entity_id
_entity_poly.type
_entity_poly.pdbx_seq_one_letter_code
_entity_poly.pdbx_strand_id
1 'polypeptide(L)'
;MGKGFVLQEWMSELPWKQQSVVLSSLRGPDSSRPGSVKIINRWLRGITQNNADPSTDYMKDLPFPSLEEFQRDLEYCTMHYYCHLMHALEIIGYNHPEEKIREVAIRYYAAMVEFLHLNPETKEELNKRLEDKV
;
A
#
# COMPACT_ATOMS: atom_id res chain seq x y z
N MET A 1 22.43 6.72 -16.81
CA MET A 1 21.70 5.96 -15.77
C MET A 1 21.72 4.49 -16.14
N GLY A 2 22.06 3.62 -15.18
CA GLY A 2 22.19 2.18 -15.42
C GLY A 2 20.85 1.50 -15.70
N LYS A 3 20.89 0.34 -16.36
CA LYS A 3 19.74 -0.57 -16.45
C LYS A 3 19.51 -1.20 -15.09
N GLY A 4 18.27 -1.29 -14.63
CA GLY A 4 17.91 -1.88 -13.34
C GLY A 4 16.39 -2.05 -13.21
N PHE A 5 15.96 -2.73 -12.16
CA PHE A 5 14.54 -2.86 -11.83
C PHE A 5 14.06 -1.65 -11.03
N VAL A 6 12.88 -1.15 -11.37
CA VAL A 6 12.28 -0.01 -10.65
C VAL A 6 11.78 -0.41 -9.27
N LEU A 7 11.51 -1.68 -9.02
CA LEU A 7 11.04 -2.15 -7.72
C LEU A 7 12.21 -2.29 -6.74
N GLN A 8 11.97 -1.96 -5.48
CA GLN A 8 12.93 -2.20 -4.40
C GLN A 8 13.10 -3.71 -4.18
N GLU A 9 14.29 -4.11 -3.71
CA GLU A 9 14.68 -5.52 -3.59
C GLU A 9 13.71 -6.35 -2.76
N TRP A 10 13.18 -5.82 -1.65
CA TRP A 10 12.26 -6.57 -0.79
C TRP A 10 10.97 -7.05 -1.50
N MET A 11 10.57 -6.41 -2.61
CA MET A 11 9.43 -6.84 -3.41
C MET A 11 9.66 -8.21 -4.05
N SER A 12 10.91 -8.61 -4.33
CA SER A 12 11.22 -9.94 -4.90
C SER A 12 11.00 -11.07 -3.91
N GLU A 13 11.00 -10.78 -2.61
CA GLU A 13 10.81 -11.77 -1.55
C GLU A 13 9.34 -12.13 -1.31
N LEU A 14 8.40 -11.42 -1.95
CA LEU A 14 6.98 -11.71 -1.88
C LEU A 14 6.56 -12.79 -2.89
N PRO A 15 5.53 -13.61 -2.59
CA PRO A 15 4.86 -14.45 -3.60
C PRO A 15 4.33 -13.61 -4.78
N TRP A 16 4.27 -14.18 -5.99
CA TRP A 16 3.90 -13.46 -7.22
C TRP A 16 2.51 -12.83 -7.15
N LYS A 17 1.54 -13.49 -6.52
CA LYS A 17 0.23 -12.91 -6.26
C LYS A 17 0.29 -11.70 -5.34
N GLN A 18 1.08 -11.77 -4.27
CA GLN A 18 1.24 -10.63 -3.35
C GLN A 18 1.91 -9.45 -4.05
N GLN A 19 2.95 -9.71 -4.85
CA GLN A 19 3.56 -8.69 -5.72
C GLN A 19 2.51 -8.04 -6.62
N SER A 20 1.68 -8.84 -7.30
CA SER A 20 0.64 -8.35 -8.21
C SER A 20 -0.40 -7.47 -7.50
N VAL A 21 -0.80 -7.83 -6.28
CA VAL A 21 -1.75 -7.04 -5.47
C VAL A 21 -1.15 -5.68 -5.09
N VAL A 22 0.10 -5.67 -4.59
CA VAL A 22 0.80 -4.42 -4.24
C VAL A 22 0.97 -3.54 -5.47
N LEU A 23 1.37 -4.09 -6.61
CA LEU A 23 1.54 -3.32 -7.84
C LEU A 23 0.22 -2.73 -8.35
N SER A 24 -0.89 -3.47 -8.20
CA SER A 24 -2.23 -3.01 -8.61
C SER A 24 -2.71 -1.83 -7.76
N SER A 25 -2.28 -1.72 -6.49
CA SER A 25 -2.70 -0.63 -5.61
C SER A 25 -1.92 0.66 -5.82
N LEU A 26 -0.77 0.64 -6.52
CA LEU A 26 0.07 1.83 -6.74
C LEU A 26 -0.63 2.91 -7.58
N ARG A 27 -1.67 2.55 -8.33
CA ARG A 27 -2.51 3.51 -9.05
C ARG A 27 -3.62 4.01 -8.12
N GLY A 28 -3.53 5.29 -7.75
CA GLY A 28 -4.61 5.97 -7.01
C GLY A 28 -5.89 6.12 -7.84
N PRO A 29 -7.01 6.50 -7.20
CA PRO A 29 -8.26 6.75 -7.89
C PRO A 29 -8.12 7.91 -8.88
N ASP A 30 -8.78 7.83 -10.04
CA ASP A 30 -8.73 8.87 -11.08
C ASP A 30 -9.42 10.19 -10.66
N SER A 31 -10.16 10.20 -9.54
CA SER A 31 -10.84 11.40 -9.04
C SER A 31 -9.86 12.40 -8.41
N SER A 32 -10.10 13.70 -8.62
CA SER A 32 -9.20 14.76 -8.14
C SER A 32 -9.26 15.00 -6.63
N ARG A 33 -10.26 14.45 -5.93
CA ARG A 33 -10.69 14.87 -4.59
C ARG A 33 -9.89 14.34 -3.38
N PRO A 34 -9.35 13.11 -3.34
CA PRO A 34 -8.84 12.62 -2.08
C PRO A 34 -7.35 12.97 -1.90
N GLY A 35 -7.08 14.01 -1.11
CA GLY A 35 -5.73 14.46 -0.79
C GLY A 35 -4.96 13.46 0.08
N SER A 36 -5.63 12.86 1.06
CA SER A 36 -5.04 11.90 2.00
C SER A 36 -4.70 10.58 1.32
N VAL A 37 -5.59 10.03 0.49
CA VAL A 37 -5.37 8.80 -0.28
C VAL A 37 -4.21 9.00 -1.27
N LYS A 38 -4.07 10.19 -1.86
CA LYS A 38 -2.90 10.51 -2.71
C LYS A 38 -1.59 10.51 -1.92
N ILE A 39 -1.58 10.98 -0.67
CA ILE A 39 -0.41 10.91 0.21
C ILE A 39 -0.04 9.44 0.46
N ILE A 40 -1.02 8.60 0.82
CA ILE A 40 -0.77 7.15 1.04
C ILE A 40 -0.26 6.48 -0.23
N ASN A 41 -0.84 6.75 -1.41
CA ASN A 41 -0.33 6.18 -2.67
C ASN A 41 1.09 6.64 -3.02
N ARG A 42 1.45 7.90 -2.72
CA ARG A 42 2.83 8.38 -2.90
C ARG A 42 3.78 7.67 -1.94
N TRP A 43 3.38 7.50 -0.69
CA TRP A 43 4.15 6.73 0.27
C TRP A 43 4.33 5.27 -0.18
N LEU A 44 3.26 4.61 -0.63
CA LEU A 44 3.32 3.25 -1.19
C LEU A 44 4.33 3.14 -2.33
N ARG A 45 4.36 4.14 -3.23
CA ARG A 45 5.37 4.21 -4.30
C ARG A 45 6.77 4.38 -3.73
N GLY A 46 6.93 5.30 -2.77
CA GLY A 46 8.19 5.56 -2.06
C GLY A 46 8.82 4.31 -1.44
N ILE A 47 8.00 3.42 -0.89
CA ILE A 47 8.47 2.18 -0.24
C ILE A 47 8.52 0.96 -1.18
N THR A 48 8.00 1.04 -2.40
CA THR A 48 8.01 -0.09 -3.36
C THR A 48 8.91 0.14 -4.55
N GLN A 49 9.25 1.40 -4.86
CA GLN A 49 9.99 1.78 -6.07
C GLN A 49 11.30 2.52 -5.72
N ASN A 50 12.34 2.27 -6.50
CA ASN A 50 13.59 3.02 -6.51
C ASN A 50 13.34 4.42 -7.11
N ASN A 51 13.70 5.47 -6.37
CA ASN A 51 13.52 6.84 -6.86
C ASN A 51 14.54 7.16 -7.96
N ALA A 52 14.07 7.27 -9.20
CA ALA A 52 14.90 7.57 -10.36
C ALA A 52 15.42 9.01 -10.39
N ASP A 53 14.75 9.94 -9.70
CA ASP A 53 15.19 11.33 -9.57
C ASP A 53 14.98 11.86 -8.15
N PRO A 54 15.97 11.63 -7.26
CA PRO A 54 15.96 12.14 -5.89
C PRO A 54 15.90 13.67 -5.76
N SER A 55 16.13 14.42 -6.85
CA SER A 55 16.04 15.88 -6.82
C SER A 55 14.59 16.38 -6.79
N THR A 56 13.63 15.54 -7.20
CA THR A 56 12.21 15.90 -7.23
C THR A 56 11.48 15.57 -5.93
N ASP A 57 10.37 16.28 -5.69
CA ASP A 57 9.51 16.05 -4.53
C ASP A 57 8.53 14.87 -4.70
N TYR A 58 8.59 14.15 -5.83
CA TYR A 58 7.56 13.19 -6.22
C TYR A 58 7.39 12.04 -5.22
N MET A 59 8.50 11.56 -4.65
CA MET A 59 8.59 10.45 -3.68
C MET A 59 9.02 10.92 -2.29
N LYS A 60 8.99 12.23 -2.01
CA LYS A 60 9.38 12.75 -0.69
C LYS A 60 8.33 12.44 0.35
N ASP A 61 8.80 12.26 1.59
CA ASP A 61 7.93 12.07 2.74
C ASP A 61 6.99 13.25 2.91
N LEU A 62 5.70 12.96 2.89
CA LEU A 62 4.64 13.89 3.25
C LEU A 62 4.10 13.48 4.62
N PRO A 63 3.62 14.45 5.43
CA PRO A 63 2.94 14.13 6.67
C PRO A 63 1.80 13.14 6.41
N PHE A 64 1.79 12.05 7.15
CA PHE A 64 0.71 11.08 7.10
C PHE A 64 -0.62 11.74 7.50
N PRO A 65 -1.70 11.54 6.74
CA PRO A 65 -3.01 12.08 7.08
C PRO A 65 -3.54 11.45 8.38
N SER A 66 -4.45 12.14 9.07
CA SER A 66 -5.16 11.51 10.19
C SER A 66 -6.01 10.33 9.69
N LEU A 67 -6.36 9.39 10.57
CA LEU A 67 -7.22 8.27 10.18
C LEU A 67 -8.61 8.74 9.75
N GLU A 68 -9.12 9.79 10.40
CA GLU A 68 -10.41 10.42 10.10
C GLU A 68 -10.39 11.10 8.72
N GLU A 69 -9.31 11.83 8.39
CA GLU A 69 -9.14 12.44 7.07
C GLU A 69 -9.06 11.38 5.98
N PHE A 70 -8.30 10.32 6.23
CA PHE A 70 -8.16 9.19 5.34
C PHE A 70 -9.48 8.46 5.10
N GLN A 71 -10.23 8.17 6.17
CA GLN A 71 -11.55 7.54 6.08
C GLN A 71 -12.52 8.35 5.22
N ARG A 72 -12.61 9.66 5.48
CA ARG A 72 -13.49 10.57 4.73
C ARG A 72 -13.18 10.54 3.24
N ASP A 73 -11.90 10.50 2.87
CA ASP A 73 -11.49 10.42 1.47
C ASP A 73 -11.80 9.06 0.84
N LEU A 74 -11.72 7.96 1.60
CA LEU A 74 -12.07 6.62 1.14
C LEU A 74 -13.55 6.48 0.80
N GLU A 75 -14.45 7.21 1.44
CA GLU A 75 -15.90 7.22 1.12
C GLU A 75 -16.19 7.64 -0.33
N TYR A 76 -15.31 8.46 -0.91
CA TYR A 76 -15.44 8.92 -2.30
C TYR A 76 -14.70 8.02 -3.30
N CYS A 77 -14.07 6.95 -2.83
CA CYS A 77 -13.36 6.00 -3.67
C CYS A 77 -14.26 4.82 -4.06
N THR A 78 -13.98 4.21 -5.21
CA THR A 78 -14.67 2.96 -5.59
C THR A 78 -14.29 1.84 -4.61
N MET A 79 -15.23 0.93 -4.33
CA MET A 79 -14.96 -0.26 -3.51
C MET A 79 -13.80 -1.10 -4.06
N HIS A 80 -13.66 -1.17 -5.39
CA HIS A 80 -12.55 -1.89 -6.02
C HIS A 80 -11.19 -1.31 -5.65
N TYR A 81 -11.05 0.02 -5.71
CA TYR A 81 -9.84 0.70 -5.24
C TYR A 81 -9.60 0.48 -3.75
N TYR A 82 -10.66 0.60 -2.94
CA TYR A 82 -10.61 0.37 -1.50
C TYR A 82 -9.99 -1.00 -1.17
N CYS A 83 -10.51 -2.07 -1.79
CA CYS A 83 -10.01 -3.43 -1.56
C CYS A 83 -8.55 -3.58 -1.97
N HIS A 84 -8.15 -3.03 -3.12
CA HIS A 84 -6.75 -3.08 -3.56
C HIS A 84 -5.81 -2.37 -2.58
N LEU A 85 -6.20 -1.18 -2.11
CA LEU A 85 -5.41 -0.44 -1.14
C LEU A 85 -5.32 -1.19 0.20
N MET A 86 -6.45 -1.68 0.72
CA MET A 86 -6.51 -2.42 1.98
C MET A 86 -5.59 -3.65 1.94
N HIS A 87 -5.66 -4.48 0.89
CA HIS A 87 -4.82 -5.67 0.76
C HIS A 87 -3.35 -5.33 0.54
N ALA A 88 -3.02 -4.24 -0.15
CA ALA A 88 -1.63 -3.83 -0.27
C ALA A 88 -1.04 -3.40 1.07
N LEU A 89 -1.79 -2.63 1.86
CA LEU A 89 -1.38 -2.22 3.21
C LEU A 89 -1.21 -3.43 4.13
N GLU A 90 -2.08 -4.43 4.03
CA GLU A 90 -1.97 -5.71 4.72
C GLU A 90 -0.66 -6.45 4.37
N ILE A 91 -0.38 -6.62 3.07
CA ILE A 91 0.84 -7.30 2.58
C ILE A 91 2.09 -6.56 3.06
N ILE A 92 2.12 -5.24 2.95
CA ILE A 92 3.24 -4.40 3.38
C ILE A 92 3.40 -4.50 4.90
N GLY A 93 2.30 -4.42 5.63
CA GLY A 93 2.25 -4.57 7.08
C GLY A 93 2.89 -5.85 7.58
N TYR A 94 2.68 -6.96 6.88
CA TYR A 94 3.24 -8.25 7.28
C TYR A 94 4.65 -8.55 6.77
N ASN A 95 5.12 -7.89 5.71
CA ASN A 95 6.29 -8.34 4.98
C ASN A 95 7.37 -7.28 4.74
N HIS A 96 7.09 -5.99 4.88
CA HIS A 96 8.13 -4.97 4.64
C HIS A 96 9.30 -5.15 5.62
N PRO A 97 10.58 -5.06 5.20
CA PRO A 97 11.74 -5.32 6.07
C PRO A 97 11.85 -4.33 7.23
N GLU A 98 11.49 -3.07 7.01
CA GLU A 98 11.52 -2.02 8.03
C GLU A 98 10.27 -2.02 8.92
N GLU A 99 10.47 -2.12 10.23
CA GLU A 99 9.40 -2.17 11.24
C GLU A 99 8.49 -0.95 11.22
N LYS A 100 9.06 0.26 11.11
CA LYS A 100 8.27 1.51 11.08
C LYS A 100 7.29 1.54 9.92
N ILE A 101 7.69 1.01 8.76
CA ILE A 101 6.83 0.93 7.59
C ILE A 101 5.72 -0.10 7.81
N ARG A 102 6.05 -1.26 8.42
CA ARG A 102 5.06 -2.26 8.82
C ARG A 102 4.01 -1.69 9.76
N GLU A 103 4.44 -0.99 10.81
CA GLU A 103 3.55 -0.38 11.81
C GLU A 103 2.57 0.61 11.18
N VAL A 104 3.07 1.49 10.30
CA VAL A 104 2.22 2.44 9.58
C VAL A 104 1.21 1.71 8.68
N ALA A 105 1.67 0.72 7.92
CA ALA A 105 0.80 -0.04 7.03
C ALA A 105 -0.30 -0.79 7.80
N ILE A 106 0.06 -1.46 8.90
CA ILE A 106 -0.89 -2.16 9.78
C ILE A 106 -1.90 -1.18 10.37
N ARG A 107 -1.47 0.01 10.80
CA ARG A 107 -2.38 1.02 11.36
C ARG A 107 -3.46 1.42 10.36
N TYR A 108 -3.10 1.71 9.12
CA TYR A 108 -4.09 2.09 8.09
C TYR A 108 -4.92 0.89 7.63
N TYR A 109 -4.32 -0.29 7.49
CA TYR A 109 -5.05 -1.53 7.20
C TYR A 109 -6.11 -1.82 8.25
N ALA A 110 -5.75 -1.79 9.54
CA ALA A 110 -6.65 -2.05 10.65
C ALA A 110 -7.82 -1.05 10.67
N ALA A 111 -7.55 0.24 10.42
CA ALA A 111 -8.60 1.25 10.32
C ALA A 111 -9.57 0.95 9.16
N MET A 112 -9.06 0.55 7.99
CA MET A 112 -9.91 0.17 6.86
C MET A 112 -10.79 -1.06 7.17
N VAL A 113 -10.18 -2.11 7.73
CA VAL A 113 -10.90 -3.32 8.17
C VAL A 113 -12.00 -2.95 9.17
N GLU A 114 -11.71 -2.11 10.16
CA GLU A 114 -12.68 -1.63 11.15
C GLU A 114 -13.83 -0.86 10.48
N PHE A 115 -13.53 0.04 9.53
CA PHE A 115 -14.57 0.82 8.84
C PHE A 115 -15.55 -0.05 8.04
N LEU A 116 -15.08 -1.17 7.48
CA LEU A 116 -15.94 -2.14 6.81
C LEU A 116 -16.55 -3.18 7.75
N HIS A 117 -16.31 -3.09 9.07
CA HIS A 117 -16.75 -4.04 10.07
C HIS A 117 -16.28 -5.48 9.78
N LEU A 118 -15.03 -5.60 9.30
CA LEU A 118 -14.38 -6.86 9.00
C LEU A 118 -13.49 -7.31 10.17
N ASN A 119 -13.01 -8.56 10.11
CA ASN A 119 -11.94 -9.03 10.99
C ASN A 119 -10.60 -8.91 10.26
N PRO A 120 -9.53 -8.43 10.92
CA PRO A 120 -8.20 -8.44 10.33
C PRO A 120 -7.73 -9.89 10.18
N GLU A 121 -7.22 -10.24 9.02
CA GLU A 121 -6.63 -11.57 8.78
C GLU A 121 -5.26 -11.65 9.44
N THR A 122 -4.84 -12.86 9.84
CA THR A 122 -3.46 -13.10 10.25
C THR A 122 -2.52 -13.19 9.04
N LYS A 123 -1.20 -13.17 9.29
CA LYS A 123 -0.20 -13.39 8.22
C LYS A 123 -0.39 -14.75 7.55
N GLU A 124 -0.73 -15.78 8.31
CA GLU A 124 -0.98 -17.12 7.82
C GLU A 124 -2.22 -17.17 6.92
N GLU A 125 -3.29 -16.45 7.30
CA GLU A 125 -4.52 -16.34 6.51
C GLU A 125 -4.27 -15.58 5.20
N LEU A 126 -3.57 -14.44 5.25
CA LEU A 126 -3.12 -13.71 4.06
C LEU A 126 -2.33 -14.61 3.12
N ASN A 127 -1.32 -15.31 3.66
CA ASN A 127 -0.45 -16.17 2.88
C ASN A 127 -1.22 -17.31 2.22
N LYS A 128 -2.18 -17.92 2.92
CA LYS A 128 -3.05 -18.95 2.37
C LYS A 128 -3.98 -18.39 1.28
N ARG A 129 -4.55 -17.19 1.47
CA ARG A 129 -5.44 -16.54 0.49
C ARG A 129 -4.71 -16.13 -0.79
N LEU A 130 -3.47 -15.64 -0.65
CA LEU A 130 -2.63 -15.14 -1.75
C LEU A 130 -1.47 -16.08 -2.10
N GLU A 131 -1.62 -17.39 -1.85
CA GLU A 131 -0.65 -18.39 -2.27
C GLU A 131 -0.58 -18.49 -3.80
N ASP A 132 0.62 -18.61 -4.35
CA ASP A 132 0.81 -18.88 -5.77
C ASP A 132 0.29 -20.30 -6.11
N LYS A 133 -0.33 -20.46 -7.28
CA LYS A 133 -0.98 -21.73 -7.71
C LYS A 133 -0.30 -22.37 -8.92
N VAL A 134 0.97 -22.03 -9.12
CA VAL A 134 1.75 -22.30 -10.34
C VAL A 134 2.87 -23.28 -10.08
#